data_AF-A0AAV0XIH7-F1
#
_entry.id   AF-A0AAV0XIH7-F1
#
_cell.length_a   1.000
_cell.length_b   1.000
_cell.length_c   1.000
_cell.angle_alpha   90.00
_cell.angle_beta   90.00
_cell.angle_gamma   90.00
#
_symmetry.space_group_name_H-M   'P 1'
#
loop_
_entity.id
_entity.type
_entity.pdbx_description
1 polymer ?
#
loop_
_entity_poly.entity_id
_entity_poly.type
_entity_poly.pdbx_seq_one_letter_code
_entity_poly.pdbx_strand_id
1 'polypeptide(L)'
;MSKYNASKLRQMKQGVEKIQHGKLRTNIPAGMATPGPPLGPMLGCRGINITAFCKDFNEKTKDIKEGIPLPTRVHVNPDRSYQISITKPPSMYYLKQAAGIQKGAMNPLKETAGMVTLKHVRNCVDKQTPTRTWSSEI
;
A
#
# COMPACT_ATOMS: atom_id res chain seq x y z
N MET A 1 -28.46 12.13 43.72
CA MET A 1 -27.84 11.00 42.98
C MET A 1 -28.13 11.14 41.50
N SER A 2 -27.06 11.36 40.73
CA SER A 2 -27.08 11.80 39.33
C SER A 2 -27.65 10.72 38.40
N LYS A 3 -28.84 10.98 37.85
CA LYS A 3 -29.43 10.18 36.77
C LYS A 3 -28.77 10.58 35.45
N TYR A 4 -27.55 10.11 35.21
CA TYR A 4 -26.92 10.28 33.89
C TYR A 4 -27.62 9.37 32.87
N ASN A 5 -28.19 10.02 31.87
CA ASN A 5 -28.96 9.47 30.76
C ASN A 5 -28.17 8.40 29.97
N ALA A 6 -28.61 7.14 30.09
CA ALA A 6 -28.14 6.00 29.29
C ALA A 6 -28.27 6.22 27.77
N SER A 7 -29.18 7.11 27.34
CA SER A 7 -29.33 7.56 25.95
C SER A 7 -28.13 8.37 25.46
N LYS A 8 -27.47 9.16 26.31
CA LYS A 8 -26.27 9.93 25.97
C LYS A 8 -25.05 9.02 25.77
N LEU A 9 -24.91 7.98 26.60
CA LEU A 9 -23.87 6.95 26.44
C LEU A 9 -24.10 6.07 25.18
N ARG A 10 -25.36 5.77 24.83
CA ARG A 10 -25.71 5.06 23.59
C ARG A 10 -25.44 5.90 22.34
N GLN A 11 -25.74 7.20 22.37
CA GLN A 11 -25.41 8.12 21.27
C GLN A 11 -23.89 8.29 21.08
N MET A 12 -23.11 8.29 22.17
CA MET A 12 -21.64 8.30 22.08
C MET A 12 -21.07 7.00 21.49
N LYS A 13 -21.71 5.84 21.74
CA LYS A 13 -21.33 4.57 21.08
C LYS A 13 -21.69 4.55 19.58
N GLN A 14 -22.85 5.05 19.19
CA GLN A 14 -23.30 5.04 17.79
C GLN A 14 -22.52 6.01 16.88
N GLY A 15 -21.94 7.09 17.42
CA GLY A 15 -21.09 8.01 16.66
C GLY A 15 -19.72 7.42 16.26
N VAL A 16 -19.29 6.33 16.92
CA VAL A 16 -17.99 5.68 16.67
C VAL A 16 -18.11 4.52 15.68
N GLU A 17 -19.31 3.98 15.43
CA GLU A 17 -19.41 2.62 14.91
C GLU A 17 -19.42 2.48 13.37
N LYS A 18 -19.51 3.56 12.59
CA LYS A 18 -19.64 3.42 11.12
C LYS A 18 -18.85 4.46 10.35
N ILE A 19 -17.53 4.43 10.50
CA ILE A 19 -16.64 4.92 9.46
C ILE A 19 -15.69 3.79 9.07
N GLN A 20 -16.21 2.79 8.35
CA GLN A 20 -15.37 1.86 7.62
C GLN A 20 -14.84 2.58 6.38
N HIS A 21 -13.73 3.28 6.56
CA HIS A 21 -12.92 3.75 5.45
C HIS A 21 -12.35 2.52 4.73
N GLY A 22 -13.06 1.99 3.73
CA GLY A 22 -12.70 0.78 3.00
C GLY A 22 -11.26 0.79 2.46
N LYS A 23 -10.59 -0.36 2.43
CA LYS A 23 -9.14 -0.53 2.12
C LYS A 23 -8.63 0.46 1.07
N LEU A 24 -7.77 1.41 1.48
CA LEU A 24 -7.15 2.36 0.55
C LEU A 24 -5.91 1.72 -0.06
N ARG A 25 -5.80 1.78 -1.39
CA ARG A 25 -4.61 1.36 -2.14
C ARG A 25 -3.89 2.62 -2.62
N THR A 26 -2.71 2.90 -2.08
CA THR A 26 -1.83 3.98 -2.55
C THR A 26 -0.53 3.38 -3.04
N ASN A 27 -0.02 3.89 -4.16
CA ASN A 27 1.32 3.56 -4.63
C ASN A 27 2.26 4.68 -4.20
N ILE A 28 3.24 4.37 -3.35
CA ILE A 28 4.17 5.37 -2.80
C ILE A 28 5.60 4.94 -3.16
N PRO A 29 6.41 5.83 -3.73
CA PRO A 29 7.83 5.54 -3.95
C PRO A 29 8.55 5.38 -2.61
N ALA A 30 9.38 4.34 -2.51
CA ALA A 30 10.21 4.05 -1.35
C ALA A 30 11.11 5.23 -0.97
N GLY A 31 11.16 5.58 0.32
CA GLY A 31 12.02 6.64 0.86
C GLY A 31 11.60 8.08 0.51
N MET A 32 10.62 8.27 -0.39
CA MET A 32 10.18 9.58 -0.88
C MET A 32 8.71 9.87 -0.54
N ALA A 33 8.25 9.46 0.66
CA ALA A 33 6.91 9.85 1.10
C ALA A 33 6.89 11.33 1.52
N THR A 34 6.34 12.18 0.66
CA THR A 34 6.12 13.61 0.91
C THR A 34 4.61 13.89 0.98
N PRO A 35 4.13 14.77 1.87
CA PRO A 35 2.72 15.13 2.02
C PRO A 35 2.10 15.91 0.83
N GLY A 36 2.61 15.73 -0.39
CA GLY A 36 2.21 16.49 -1.57
C GLY A 36 0.84 16.13 -2.17
N PRO A 37 0.45 16.82 -3.28
CA PRO A 37 -0.85 16.70 -3.92
C PRO A 37 -1.35 15.29 -4.28
N PRO A 38 -0.53 14.28 -4.62
CA PRO A 38 -1.06 12.94 -4.92
C PRO A 38 -1.47 12.14 -3.69
N LEU A 39 -0.87 12.41 -2.52
CA LEU A 39 -1.12 11.65 -1.28
C LEU A 39 -2.00 12.41 -0.29
N GLY A 40 -1.88 13.74 -0.26
CA GLY A 40 -2.59 14.62 0.67
C GLY A 40 -4.12 14.51 0.59
N PRO A 41 -4.76 14.64 -0.60
CA PRO A 41 -6.21 14.55 -0.74
C PRO A 41 -6.75 13.15 -0.44
N MET A 42 -6.08 12.10 -0.91
CA MET A 42 -6.54 10.71 -0.77
C MET A 42 -6.54 10.23 0.70
N LEU A 43 -5.52 10.60 1.46
CA LEU A 43 -5.37 10.24 2.88
C LEU A 43 -6.11 11.22 3.80
N GLY A 44 -6.15 12.50 3.44
CA GLY A 44 -6.82 13.57 4.19
C GLY A 44 -8.34 13.41 4.23
N CYS A 45 -8.97 13.01 3.11
CA CYS A 45 -10.41 12.71 3.06
C CYS A 45 -10.85 11.59 4.02
N ARG A 46 -9.90 10.80 4.56
CA ARG A 46 -10.13 9.69 5.49
C ARG A 46 -9.67 9.99 6.92
N GLY A 47 -9.30 11.23 7.21
CA GLY A 47 -8.92 11.65 8.56
C GLY A 47 -7.61 11.06 9.08
N ILE A 48 -6.74 10.56 8.18
CA ILE A 48 -5.41 10.04 8.54
C ILE A 48 -4.45 11.21 8.71
N ASN A 49 -3.59 11.17 9.73
CA ASN A 49 -2.51 12.13 9.87
C ASN A 49 -1.40 11.86 8.83
N ILE A 50 -1.32 12.71 7.81
CA ILE A 50 -0.44 12.54 6.65
C ILE A 50 1.04 12.61 7.05
N THR A 51 1.42 13.51 7.97
CA THR A 51 2.83 13.70 8.36
C THR A 51 3.35 12.53 9.18
N ALA A 52 2.52 11.98 10.07
CA ALA A 52 2.83 10.77 10.82
C ALA A 52 2.98 9.57 9.89
N PHE A 53 2.03 9.39 8.96
CA PHE A 53 2.08 8.32 7.98
C PHE A 53 3.33 8.37 7.10
N CYS A 54 3.74 9.56 6.62
CA CYS A 54 4.95 9.71 5.82
C CYS A 54 6.22 9.30 6.60
N LYS A 55 6.30 9.62 7.90
CA LYS A 55 7.43 9.21 8.76
C LYS A 55 7.46 7.69 8.96
N ASP A 56 6.33 7.10 9.38
CA ASP A 56 6.20 5.65 9.59
C ASP A 56 6.50 4.87 8.31
N PHE A 57 6.06 5.37 7.15
CA PHE A 57 6.34 4.76 5.86
C PHE A 57 7.82 4.84 5.50
N ASN A 58 8.46 6.00 5.67
CA ASN A 58 9.88 6.16 5.40
C ASN A 58 10.72 5.28 6.32
N GLU A 59 10.35 5.12 7.60
CA GLU A 59 11.02 4.21 8.54
C GLU A 59 10.93 2.75 8.14
N LYS A 60 9.72 2.25 7.82
CA LYS A 60 9.53 0.88 7.37
C LYS A 60 10.18 0.56 6.03
N THR A 61 10.55 1.60 5.28
CA THR A 61 11.08 1.49 3.92
C THR A 61 12.57 1.81 3.85
N LYS A 62 13.24 2.13 4.97
CA LYS A 62 14.69 2.40 5.01
C LYS A 62 15.54 1.26 4.43
N ASP A 63 15.07 0.02 4.59
CA ASP A 63 15.78 -1.17 4.13
C ASP A 63 15.57 -1.48 2.63
N ILE A 64 14.63 -0.78 1.99
CA ILE A 64 14.26 -1.01 0.58
C ILE A 64 14.87 0.12 -0.26
N LYS A 65 15.47 -0.24 -1.39
CA LYS A 65 16.06 0.74 -2.33
C LYS A 65 15.09 1.89 -2.63
N GLU A 66 15.60 3.11 -2.50
CA GLU A 66 14.86 4.34 -2.73
C GLU A 66 14.32 4.42 -4.17
N GLY A 67 13.13 4.99 -4.34
CA GLY A 67 12.50 5.19 -5.63
C GLY A 67 11.74 3.99 -6.21
N ILE A 68 11.72 2.84 -5.52
CA ILE A 68 10.88 1.71 -5.93
C ILE A 68 9.41 2.00 -5.57
N PRO A 69 8.45 1.87 -6.52
CA PRO A 69 7.03 2.03 -6.22
C PRO A 69 6.52 0.87 -5.36
N LEU A 70 6.13 1.16 -4.11
CA LEU A 70 5.59 0.20 -3.17
C LEU A 70 4.07 0.35 -3.04
N PRO A 71 3.30 -0.70 -3.42
CA PRO A 71 1.87 -0.71 -3.18
C PRO A 71 1.61 -0.85 -1.68
N THR A 72 1.02 0.20 -1.11
CA THR A 72 0.71 0.31 0.31
C THR A 72 -0.78 0.16 0.51
N ARG A 73 -1.16 -0.74 1.42
CA ARG A 73 -2.54 -0.91 1.87
C ARG A 73 -2.68 -0.23 3.23
N VAL A 74 -3.58 0.75 3.28
CA VAL A 74 -3.89 1.45 4.53
C VAL A 74 -5.28 1.03 4.97
N HIS A 75 -5.34 0.40 6.13
CA HIS A 75 -6.57 0.08 6.84
C HIS A 75 -6.80 1.15 7.88
N VAL A 76 -7.95 1.83 7.82
CA VAL A 76 -8.30 2.88 8.76
C VAL A 76 -9.45 2.37 9.63
N ASN A 77 -9.20 2.37 10.92
CA ASN A 77 -10.19 2.03 11.93
C ASN A 77 -11.01 3.29 12.29
N PRO A 78 -12.21 3.12 12.87
CA PRO A 78 -13.09 4.25 13.20
C PRO A 78 -12.54 5.21 14.26
N ASP A 79 -11.55 4.76 15.05
CA ASP A 79 -10.82 5.55 16.04
C ASP A 79 -9.71 6.43 15.41
N ARG A 80 -9.64 6.50 14.07
CA ARG A 80 -8.59 7.16 13.28
C ARG A 80 -7.21 6.50 13.43
N SER A 81 -7.14 5.33 14.07
CA SER A 81 -5.94 4.50 14.01
C SER A 81 -5.80 3.90 12.60
N TYR A 82 -4.55 3.74 12.16
CA TYR A 82 -4.24 3.22 10.84
C TYR A 82 -3.26 2.06 10.93
N GLN A 83 -3.51 1.02 10.15
CA GLN A 83 -2.56 -0.08 9.94
C GLN A 83 -2.00 0.00 8.53
N ILE A 84 -0.68 0.16 8.44
CA ILE A 84 0.06 0.18 7.18
C ILE A 84 0.56 -1.22 6.88
N SER A 85 0.07 -1.81 5.80
CA SER A 85 0.62 -3.04 5.21
C SER A 85 1.36 -2.68 3.92
N ILE A 86 2.69 -2.72 3.97
CA ILE A 86 3.56 -2.51 2.80
C ILE A 86 3.69 -3.85 2.09
N THR A 87 3.22 -3.90 0.85
CA THR A 87 3.46 -5.07 0.00
C THR A 87 4.74 -4.86 -0.78
N LYS A 88 5.43 -5.96 -1.08
CA LYS A 88 6.56 -5.97 -2.01
C LYS A 88 6.20 -5.24 -3.32
N PRO A 89 7.19 -4.63 -4.00
CA PRO A 89 6.95 -3.96 -5.26
C PRO A 89 6.36 -4.92 -6.31
N PRO A 90 5.68 -4.41 -7.34
CA PRO A 90 5.12 -5.25 -8.39
C PRO A 90 6.24 -5.95 -9.17
N SER A 91 6.06 -7.23 -9.51
CA SER A 91 7.02 -8.00 -10.33
C SER A 91 7.37 -7.30 -11.64
N MET A 92 6.41 -6.54 -12.20
CA MET A 92 6.61 -5.74 -13.40
C MET A 92 7.75 -4.71 -13.25
N TYR A 93 7.96 -4.15 -12.06
CA TYR A 93 9.07 -3.22 -11.84
C TYR A 93 10.42 -3.93 -12.02
N TYR A 94 10.58 -5.11 -11.43
CA TYR A 94 11.82 -5.89 -11.57
C TYR A 94 12.05 -6.40 -13.00
N LEU A 95 10.98 -6.80 -13.70
CA LEU A 95 11.07 -7.22 -15.10
C LEU A 95 11.46 -6.05 -16.01
N LYS A 96 10.90 -4.86 -15.80
CA LYS A 96 11.28 -3.64 -16.54
C LYS A 96 12.74 -3.27 -16.30
N GLN A 97 13.19 -3.36 -15.04
CA GLN A 97 14.58 -3.09 -14.67
C GLN A 97 15.54 -4.10 -15.30
N ALA A 98 15.20 -5.39 -15.28
CA ALA A 98 16.01 -6.46 -15.87
C ALA A 98 16.06 -6.38 -17.41
N ALA A 99 14.99 -5.89 -18.04
CA ALA A 99 14.92 -5.73 -19.49
C ALA A 99 15.45 -4.37 -19.98
N GLY A 100 15.75 -3.42 -19.07
CA GLY A 100 16.23 -2.08 -19.42
C GLY A 100 15.18 -1.17 -20.06
N ILE A 101 13.89 -1.46 -19.89
CA ILE A 101 12.80 -0.79 -20.61
C ILE A 101 11.94 0.05 -19.66
N GLN A 102 11.59 1.27 -20.08
CA GLN A 102 10.74 2.17 -19.28
C GLN A 102 9.24 1.92 -19.50
N LYS A 103 8.82 1.61 -20.75
CA LYS A 103 7.42 1.39 -21.13
C LYS A 103 7.20 -0.02 -21.68
N GLY A 104 6.21 -0.73 -21.16
CA GLY A 104 5.82 -2.05 -21.71
C GLY A 104 5.19 -1.90 -23.10
N ALA A 105 5.08 -3.01 -23.82
CA ALA A 105 4.41 -3.04 -25.12
C ALA A 105 2.96 -2.56 -24.95
N MET A 106 2.49 -1.66 -25.83
CA MET A 106 1.08 -1.24 -25.80
C MET A 106 0.17 -2.34 -26.33
N ASN A 107 0.68 -3.18 -27.23
CA ASN A 107 -0.01 -4.34 -27.77
C ASN A 107 0.80 -5.61 -27.47
N PRO A 108 0.55 -6.32 -26.36
CA PRO A 108 1.36 -7.47 -25.95
C PRO A 108 1.32 -8.65 -26.94
N LEU A 109 0.31 -8.70 -27.81
CA LEU A 109 0.18 -9.75 -28.83
C LEU A 109 1.03 -9.48 -30.08
N LYS A 110 1.32 -8.22 -30.40
CA LYS A 110 2.00 -7.81 -31.64
C LYS A 110 3.42 -7.26 -31.43
N GLU A 111 3.68 -6.67 -30.26
CA GLU A 111 4.94 -6.01 -29.95
C GLU A 111 5.61 -6.70 -28.76
N THR A 112 6.87 -7.09 -28.94
CA THR A 112 7.72 -7.56 -27.85
C THR A 112 8.52 -6.39 -27.32
N ALA A 113 8.27 -6.02 -26.07
CA ALA A 113 8.97 -4.88 -25.45
C ALA A 113 10.45 -5.19 -25.20
N GLY A 114 10.79 -6.44 -24.91
CA GLY A 114 12.17 -6.92 -24.82
C GLY A 114 12.28 -8.36 -24.38
N MET A 115 13.53 -8.82 -24.28
CA MET A 115 13.88 -10.19 -23.89
C MET A 115 14.46 -10.20 -22.48
N VAL A 116 14.05 -11.20 -21.69
CA VAL A 116 14.51 -11.41 -20.32
C VAL A 116 15.03 -12.83 -20.21
N THR A 117 16.25 -13.01 -19.69
CA THR A 117 16.83 -14.34 -19.46
C THR A 117 16.14 -15.04 -18.29
N LEU A 118 16.06 -16.38 -18.32
CA LEU A 118 15.53 -17.20 -17.22
C LEU A 118 16.17 -16.88 -15.85
N LYS A 119 17.47 -16.53 -15.83
CA LYS A 119 18.16 -16.10 -14.60
C LYS A 119 17.52 -14.87 -13.96
N HIS A 120 17.12 -13.89 -14.78
CA HIS A 120 16.47 -12.67 -14.31
C HIS A 120 15.05 -12.97 -13.80
N VAL A 121 14.31 -13.85 -14.47
CA VAL A 121 12.97 -14.28 -14.03
C VAL A 121 13.07 -14.96 -12.67
N ARG A 122 14.05 -15.85 -12.45
CA ARG A 122 14.25 -16.52 -11.18
C ARG A 122 14.54 -15.52 -10.04
N ASN A 123 15.46 -14.59 -10.27
CA ASN A 123 15.77 -13.53 -9.31
C ASN A 123 14.55 -12.64 -8.99
N CYS A 124 13.65 -12.41 -9.95
CA CYS A 124 12.41 -11.68 -9.71
C CYS A 124 11.47 -12.48 -8.79
N VAL A 125 11.35 -13.79 -9.03
CA VAL A 125 10.51 -14.69 -8.23
C VAL A 125 11.00 -14.74 -6.79
N ASP A 126 12.30 -14.97 -6.56
CA ASP A 126 12.86 -15.10 -5.20
C ASP A 126 12.69 -13.79 -4.39
N LYS A 127 12.74 -12.63 -5.05
CA LYS A 127 12.43 -11.34 -4.41
C LYS A 127 10.94 -11.19 -4.13
N GLN A 128 10.08 -11.62 -5.05
CA GLN A 128 8.64 -11.44 -4.98
C GLN A 128 7.95 -12.36 -3.99
N THR A 129 8.41 -13.61 -3.85
CA THR A 129 7.67 -14.69 -3.18
C THR A 129 7.12 -14.22 -1.83
N PRO A 130 5.79 -14.09 -1.71
CA PRO A 130 5.15 -14.05 -0.40
C PRO A 130 5.23 -15.46 0.17
N THR A 131 5.50 -15.59 1.46
CA THR A 131 5.35 -16.84 2.24
C THR A 131 3.92 -17.37 2.28
N ARG A 132 2.99 -16.76 1.52
CA ARG A 132 1.67 -17.30 1.27
C ARG A 132 1.81 -18.45 0.29
N THR A 133 2.17 -19.60 0.87
CA THR A 133 1.88 -20.91 0.33
C THR A 133 0.47 -20.88 -0.24
N TRP A 134 0.32 -21.45 -1.44
CA TRP A 134 -0.98 -21.85 -1.90
C TRP A 134 -1.50 -22.82 -0.85
N SER A 135 -2.53 -22.40 -0.11
CA SER A 135 -3.23 -23.28 0.81
C SER A 135 -3.79 -24.41 -0.05
N SER A 136 -3.13 -25.56 0.00
CA SER A 136 -3.65 -26.83 -0.48
C SER A 136 -4.75 -27.32 0.47
N GLU A 137 -5.75 -26.48 0.67
CA GLU A 137 -7.05 -26.79 1.28
C GLU A 137 -8.09 -26.01 0.47
N ILE A 138 -8.45 -26.59 -0.67
CA ILE A 138 -9.80 -27.05 -1.05
C ILE A 138 -9.59 -27.99 -2.25
#